data_AF-A0A8B7UKE1-F1
#
_entry.id   AF-A0A8B7UKE1-F1
#
_cell.length_a   1.000
_cell.length_b   1.000
_cell.length_c   1.000
_cell.angle_alpha   90.00
_cell.angle_beta   90.00
_cell.angle_gamma   90.00
#
_symmetry.space_group_name_H-M   'P 1'
#
loop_
_entity.id
_entity.type
_entity.pdbx_description
1 polymer ?
#
loop_
_entity_poly.entity_id
_entity_poly.type
_entity_poly.pdbx_seq_one_letter_code
_entity_poly.pdbx_strand_id
1 'polypeptide(L)'
;MAAAARARPQDYRGWCAGREALPPRLSLPACAHVPVIMAAPLALVVVVAVTVRAALFRSSLAEFISERVEVVSPLSSWKRVVEGLSLLDLGVSPYSGAVFHETPLIIYLFHFLIDYAELVFMIADALTALALYFAIQDFNKVVFKKQKLLLELDQYAPDVAELIRTPMEMRYIPLKVALFYLLNPYTVLSCVAKSTCAINNTLIAFFILTTIKGSAFLSAMFLALATYQSLYPITLFVPGLLYLLQ
;
A
#
# COMPACT_ATOMS: atom_id res chain seq x y z
N MET A 1 35.32 -40.07 -42.15
CA MET A 1 35.24 -40.25 -40.69
C MET A 1 34.35 -39.15 -40.12
N ALA A 2 33.37 -39.57 -39.31
CA ALA A 2 32.46 -38.79 -38.44
C ALA A 2 31.49 -37.79 -39.10
N ALA A 3 30.30 -38.28 -39.44
CA ALA A 3 29.08 -37.49 -39.59
C ALA A 3 28.48 -37.21 -38.19
N ALA A 4 28.25 -35.95 -37.86
CA ALA A 4 27.56 -35.54 -36.63
C ALA A 4 26.04 -35.66 -36.82
N ALA A 5 25.42 -36.51 -36.01
CA ALA A 5 23.99 -36.76 -36.02
C ALA A 5 23.19 -35.53 -35.57
N ARG A 6 22.30 -35.04 -36.43
CA ARG A 6 21.22 -34.12 -36.06
C ARG A 6 20.20 -34.87 -35.22
N ALA A 7 20.03 -34.48 -33.95
CA ALA A 7 18.91 -34.91 -33.13
C ALA A 7 17.60 -34.42 -33.76
N ARG A 8 16.63 -35.34 -33.91
CA ARG A 8 15.29 -35.04 -34.43
C ARG A 8 14.46 -34.25 -33.40
N PRO A 9 13.52 -33.39 -33.84
CA PRO A 9 12.59 -32.73 -32.95
C PRO A 9 11.64 -33.76 -32.33
N GLN A 10 11.50 -33.73 -31.01
CA GLN A 10 10.47 -34.48 -30.27
C GLN A 10 9.08 -33.94 -30.65
N ASP A 11 8.23 -34.84 -31.12
CA ASP A 11 6.84 -34.60 -31.48
C ASP A 11 6.01 -34.38 -30.20
N TYR A 12 5.65 -33.13 -29.91
CA TYR A 12 4.83 -32.74 -28.74
C TYR A 12 3.32 -32.81 -29.03
N ARG A 13 2.87 -33.67 -29.94
CA ARG A 13 1.43 -33.84 -30.24
C ARG A 13 0.58 -34.44 -29.10
N GLY A 14 1.18 -34.82 -27.97
CA GLY A 14 0.46 -35.39 -26.83
C GLY A 14 -0.05 -34.39 -25.79
N TRP A 15 0.35 -33.12 -25.81
CA TRP A 15 -0.03 -32.14 -24.77
C TRP A 15 -1.32 -31.36 -25.05
N CYS A 16 -1.92 -31.53 -26.24
CA CYS A 16 -3.18 -30.89 -26.62
C CYS A 16 -4.43 -31.67 -26.21
N ALA A 17 -4.31 -32.84 -25.57
CA ALA A 17 -5.43 -33.69 -25.20
C ALA A 17 -5.70 -33.63 -23.69
N GLY A 18 -6.15 -32.49 -23.19
CA GLY A 18 -6.51 -32.40 -21.77
C GLY A 18 -6.53 -31.00 -21.17
N ARG A 19 -7.09 -30.01 -21.86
CA ARG A 19 -7.71 -28.84 -21.23
C ARG A 19 -8.57 -28.17 -22.28
N GLU A 20 -9.82 -27.94 -21.90
CA GLU A 20 -10.82 -27.26 -22.71
C GLU A 20 -10.21 -26.06 -23.43
N ALA A 21 -10.47 -25.98 -24.73
CA ALA A 21 -10.03 -24.91 -25.59
C ALA A 21 -10.19 -23.55 -24.91
N LEU A 22 -9.10 -22.77 -24.85
CA LEU A 22 -9.18 -21.35 -24.59
C LEU A 22 -10.21 -20.77 -25.58
N PRO A 23 -11.36 -20.23 -25.12
CA PRO A 23 -12.43 -19.88 -26.03
C PRO A 23 -11.96 -18.77 -26.98
N PRO A 24 -12.14 -18.94 -28.30
CA PRO A 24 -11.88 -17.88 -29.25
C PRO A 24 -12.98 -16.84 -29.03
N ARG A 25 -12.58 -15.62 -28.66
CA ARG A 25 -13.40 -14.48 -28.19
C ARG A 25 -13.49 -14.43 -26.67
N LEU A 26 -12.49 -13.77 -26.08
CA LEU A 26 -12.65 -13.03 -24.83
C LEU A 26 -13.62 -11.86 -25.10
N SER A 27 -14.91 -12.16 -25.26
CA SER A 27 -15.95 -11.15 -25.22
C SER A 27 -15.94 -10.58 -23.80
N LEU A 28 -15.58 -9.29 -23.72
CA LEU A 28 -15.71 -8.50 -22.50
C LEU A 28 -17.10 -8.76 -21.92
N PRO A 29 -17.27 -9.23 -20.67
CA PRO A 29 -18.47 -8.85 -19.96
C PRO A 29 -18.46 -7.31 -19.95
N ALA A 30 -19.53 -6.73 -20.49
CA ALA A 30 -19.69 -5.30 -20.62
C ALA A 30 -19.24 -4.59 -19.34
N CYS A 31 -18.55 -3.46 -19.49
CA CYS A 31 -18.10 -2.55 -18.43
C CYS A 31 -19.24 -1.94 -17.58
N ALA A 32 -20.36 -2.64 -17.34
CA ALA A 32 -21.46 -2.20 -16.53
C ALA A 32 -21.38 -2.82 -15.12
N HIS A 33 -21.19 -1.96 -14.11
CA HIS A 33 -21.22 -2.24 -12.66
C HIS A 33 -19.98 -2.87 -11.98
N VAL A 34 -18.78 -2.55 -12.46
CA VAL A 34 -17.51 -2.92 -11.80
C VAL A 34 -17.27 -2.30 -10.40
N PRO A 35 -17.68 -1.05 -10.06
CA PRO A 35 -17.32 -0.47 -8.76
C PRO A 35 -18.17 -0.99 -7.58
N VAL A 36 -19.40 -1.46 -7.82
CA VAL A 36 -20.38 -1.71 -6.75
C VAL A 36 -20.16 -3.05 -6.04
N ILE A 37 -19.76 -4.10 -6.77
CA ILE A 37 -19.66 -5.47 -6.22
C ILE A 37 -18.48 -5.63 -5.23
N MET A 38 -17.45 -4.79 -5.35
CA MET A 38 -16.26 -4.84 -4.47
C MET A 38 -16.21 -3.77 -3.39
N ALA A 39 -17.10 -2.76 -3.45
CA ALA A 39 -17.21 -1.76 -2.39
C ALA A 39 -17.69 -2.39 -1.08
N ALA A 40 -18.63 -3.33 -1.15
CA ALA A 40 -19.17 -4.02 0.02
C ALA A 40 -18.11 -4.79 0.84
N PRO A 41 -17.28 -5.69 0.26
CA PRO A 41 -16.25 -6.39 1.04
C PRO A 41 -15.15 -5.46 1.54
N LEU A 42 -14.76 -4.43 0.78
CA LEU A 42 -13.78 -3.45 1.25
C LEU A 42 -14.34 -2.63 2.43
N ALA A 43 -15.57 -2.15 2.32
CA ALA A 43 -16.24 -1.41 3.39
C ALA A 43 -16.37 -2.26 4.65
N LEU A 44 -16.74 -3.54 4.51
CA LEU A 44 -16.79 -4.47 5.64
C LEU A 44 -15.43 -4.60 6.33
N VAL A 45 -14.35 -4.77 5.56
CA VAL A 45 -12.98 -4.86 6.11
C VAL A 45 -12.59 -3.58 6.84
N VAL A 46 -12.89 -2.41 6.28
CA VAL A 46 -12.63 -1.12 6.93
C VAL A 46 -13.45 -0.98 8.21
N VAL A 47 -14.73 -1.32 8.21
CA VAL A 47 -15.60 -1.27 9.40
C VAL A 47 -15.05 -2.19 10.50
N VAL A 48 -14.72 -3.44 10.16
CA VAL A 48 -14.13 -4.38 11.14
C VAL A 48 -12.81 -3.83 11.68
N ALA A 49 -11.91 -3.34 10.82
CA ALA A 49 -10.64 -2.79 11.23
C ALA A 49 -10.76 -1.55 12.14
N VAL A 50 -11.71 -0.67 11.86
CA VAL A 50 -12.01 0.53 12.68
C VAL A 50 -12.64 0.12 14.00
N THR A 51 -13.59 -0.82 14.00
CA THR A 51 -14.22 -1.29 15.25
C THR A 51 -13.22 -1.95 16.19
N VAL A 52 -12.28 -2.76 15.66
CA VAL A 52 -11.20 -3.36 16.45
C VAL A 52 -10.30 -2.27 17.07
N ARG A 53 -9.89 -1.27 16.29
CA ARG A 53 -9.09 -0.15 16.79
C ARG A 53 -9.83 0.65 17.86
N ALA A 54 -11.11 0.99 17.61
CA ALA A 54 -11.95 1.71 18.55
C ALA A 54 -12.15 0.94 19.87
N ALA A 55 -12.36 -0.38 19.79
CA ALA A 55 -12.46 -1.23 20.98
C ALA A 55 -11.15 -1.25 21.79
N LEU A 56 -10.00 -1.32 21.11
CA LEU A 56 -8.69 -1.30 21.76
C LEU A 56 -8.39 0.05 22.41
N PHE A 57 -8.73 1.18 21.76
CA PHE A 57 -8.58 2.51 22.35
C PHE A 57 -9.37 2.68 23.66
N ARG A 58 -10.53 2.01 23.78
CA ARG A 58 -11.36 2.04 25.00
C ARG A 58 -10.88 1.07 26.08
N SER A 59 -9.90 0.23 25.81
CA SER A 59 -9.38 -0.78 26.73
C SER A 59 -8.15 -0.27 27.50
N SER A 60 -7.85 -0.90 28.64
CA SER A 60 -6.61 -0.65 29.39
C SER A 60 -5.33 -1.05 28.64
N LEU A 61 -5.46 -1.78 27.52
CA LEU A 61 -4.33 -2.15 26.68
C LEU A 61 -3.74 -0.95 25.94
N ALA A 62 -4.51 0.10 25.66
CA ALA A 62 -4.03 1.25 24.89
C ALA A 62 -2.81 1.92 25.54
N GLU A 63 -2.87 2.13 26.86
CA GLU A 63 -1.75 2.70 27.62
C GLU A 63 -0.55 1.76 27.62
N PHE A 64 -0.77 0.46 27.91
CA PHE A 64 0.27 -0.56 27.89
C PHE A 64 0.98 -0.66 26.53
N ILE A 65 0.24 -0.63 25.43
CA ILE A 65 0.76 -0.70 24.05
C ILE A 65 1.61 0.53 23.74
N SER A 66 1.19 1.71 24.18
CA SER A 66 1.92 2.97 23.94
C SER A 66 3.32 3.02 24.55
N GLU A 67 3.61 2.15 25.53
CA GLU A 67 4.91 2.04 26.19
C GLU A 67 5.85 1.02 25.58
N ARG A 68 5.37 0.23 24.60
CA ARG A 68 6.17 -0.82 23.98
C ARG A 68 7.09 -0.23 22.92
N VAL A 69 8.39 -0.46 23.11
CA VAL A 69 9.46 -0.03 22.19
C VAL A 69 9.34 -0.66 20.79
N GLU A 70 8.66 -1.80 20.68
CA GLU A 70 8.38 -2.47 19.41
C GLU A 70 7.41 -1.66 18.54
N VAL A 71 6.47 -0.97 19.17
CA VAL A 71 5.38 -0.25 18.51
C VAL A 71 5.73 1.23 18.34
N VAL A 72 6.47 1.77 19.30
CA VAL A 72 6.79 3.19 19.42
C VAL A 72 8.28 3.37 19.65
N SER A 73 8.89 4.27 18.87
CA SER A 73 10.29 4.67 19.04
C SER A 73 10.37 6.08 19.64
N PRO A 74 11.55 6.52 20.14
CA PRO A 74 11.76 7.90 20.55
C PRO A 74 11.43 8.93 19.46
N LEU A 75 11.55 8.53 18.19
CA LEU A 75 11.22 9.38 17.05
C LEU A 75 9.73 9.40 16.73
N SER A 76 8.98 8.33 17.02
CA SER A 76 7.60 8.16 16.55
C SER A 76 6.54 8.11 17.67
N SER A 77 6.93 8.57 18.87
CA SER A 77 6.12 8.47 20.08
C SER A 77 5.14 9.61 20.23
N TRP A 78 3.88 9.24 20.50
CA TRP A 78 2.84 10.21 20.82
C TRP A 78 3.16 11.03 22.08
N LYS A 79 3.77 10.41 23.10
CA LYS A 79 4.16 11.11 24.34
C LYS A 79 5.09 12.29 24.04
N ARG A 80 6.01 12.11 23.08
CA ARG A 80 6.94 13.16 22.63
C ARG A 80 6.22 14.30 21.91
N VAL A 81 5.19 14.00 21.12
CA VAL A 81 4.34 15.01 20.47
C VAL A 81 3.59 15.84 21.52
N VAL A 82 3.02 15.20 22.54
CA VAL A 82 2.30 15.89 23.63
C VAL A 82 3.26 16.76 24.45
N GLU A 83 4.44 16.24 24.82
CA GLU A 83 5.48 17.00 25.52
C GLU A 83 5.96 18.19 24.69
N GLY A 84 6.22 17.97 23.39
CA GLY A 84 6.64 19.03 22.46
C GLY A 84 5.61 20.14 22.33
N LEU A 85 4.33 19.80 22.23
CA LEU A 85 3.23 20.77 22.21
C LEU A 85 3.14 21.56 23.52
N SER A 86 3.30 20.88 24.66
CA SER A 86 3.31 21.53 25.97
C SER A 86 4.45 22.55 26.11
N LEU A 87 5.63 22.25 25.55
CA LEU A 87 6.74 23.21 25.49
C LEU A 87 6.42 24.41 24.59
N LEU A 88 5.79 24.16 23.44
CA LEU A 88 5.36 25.20 22.51
C LEU A 88 4.39 26.17 23.17
N ASP A 89 3.41 25.66 23.93
CA ASP A 89 2.42 26.45 24.66
C ASP A 89 3.05 27.35 25.74
N LEU A 90 4.18 26.91 26.31
CA LEU A 90 4.97 27.69 27.27
C LEU A 90 5.91 28.72 26.59
N GLY A 91 5.88 28.83 25.26
CA GLY A 91 6.77 29.70 24.49
C GLY A 91 8.22 29.21 24.43
N VAL A 92 8.47 27.95 24.81
CA VAL A 92 9.78 27.31 24.74
C VAL A 92 9.86 26.51 23.44
N SER A 93 11.00 26.59 22.74
CA SER A 93 11.18 25.79 21.53
C SER A 93 11.06 24.29 21.88
N PRO A 94 10.17 23.52 21.21
CA PRO A 94 9.99 22.08 21.42
C PRO A 94 11.27 21.26 21.21
N TYR A 95 12.19 21.80 20.41
CA TYR A 95 13.48 21.20 20.09
C TYR A 95 14.55 21.49 21.16
N SER A 96 14.22 22.26 22.19
CA SER A 96 15.10 22.50 23.33
C SER A 96 15.25 21.21 24.15
N GLY A 97 16.49 20.84 24.50
CA GLY A 97 16.74 19.74 25.44
C GLY A 97 16.45 18.33 24.91
N ALA A 98 16.41 18.13 23.58
CA ALA A 98 16.25 16.81 22.95
C ALA A 98 14.97 16.06 23.35
N VAL A 99 13.90 16.78 23.72
CA VAL A 99 12.61 16.19 24.10
C VAL A 99 11.77 15.82 22.87
N PHE A 100 11.86 16.60 21.79
CA PHE A 100 11.09 16.40 20.57
C PHE A 100 12.02 16.17 19.37
N HIS A 101 11.74 15.13 18.59
CA HIS A 101 12.52 14.73 17.42
C HIS A 101 11.70 14.59 16.14
N GLU A 102 10.40 14.90 16.22
CA GLU A 102 9.51 14.90 15.08
C GLU A 102 9.61 16.19 14.27
N THR A 103 9.06 16.16 13.06
CA THR A 103 9.16 17.33 12.17
C THR A 103 8.30 18.51 12.65
N PRO A 104 8.67 19.75 12.30
CA PRO A 104 7.82 20.92 12.57
C PRO A 104 6.43 20.78 11.96
N LEU A 105 6.29 20.08 10.83
CA LEU A 105 4.98 19.87 10.22
C LEU A 105 4.06 19.07 11.15
N ILE A 106 4.56 18.01 11.80
CA ILE A 106 3.78 17.21 12.74
C ILE A 106 3.35 18.02 13.95
N ILE A 107 4.24 18.82 14.52
CA ILE A 107 3.87 19.59 15.72
C ILE A 107 2.80 20.63 15.40
N TYR A 108 2.93 21.36 14.29
CA TYR A 108 1.89 22.31 13.88
C TYR A 108 0.59 21.62 13.46
N LEU A 109 0.67 20.45 12.84
CA LEU A 109 -0.52 19.67 12.49
C LEU A 109 -1.29 19.25 13.75
N PHE A 110 -0.60 18.70 14.74
CA PHE A 110 -1.24 18.23 15.97
C PHE A 110 -1.56 19.32 16.97
N HIS A 111 -0.98 20.52 16.84
CA HIS A 111 -1.45 21.68 17.59
C HIS A 111 -2.96 21.93 17.38
N PHE A 112 -3.51 21.63 16.20
CA PHE A 112 -4.95 21.76 15.91
C PHE A 112 -5.75 20.46 16.07
N LEU A 113 -5.08 19.30 16.01
CA LEU A 113 -5.72 18.00 15.87
C LEU A 113 -5.55 17.10 17.11
N ILE A 114 -4.88 17.57 18.16
CA ILE A 114 -4.56 16.78 19.36
C ILE A 114 -5.80 16.16 20.00
N ASP A 115 -6.90 16.91 20.10
CA ASP A 115 -8.16 16.44 20.69
C ASP A 115 -8.82 15.33 19.85
N TYR A 116 -8.48 15.24 18.56
CA TYR A 116 -9.02 14.27 17.62
C TYR A 116 -7.99 13.20 17.22
N ALA A 117 -6.89 13.06 17.96
CA ALA A 117 -5.78 12.20 17.58
C ALA A 117 -6.21 10.75 17.25
N GLU A 118 -7.10 10.17 18.06
CA GLU A 118 -7.62 8.81 17.82
C GLU A 118 -8.29 8.66 16.45
N LEU A 119 -9.10 9.64 16.07
CA LEU A 119 -9.76 9.68 14.76
C LEU A 119 -8.73 9.90 13.65
N VAL A 120 -7.77 10.81 13.84
CA VAL A 120 -6.72 11.09 12.85
C VAL A 120 -5.94 9.82 12.51
N PHE A 121 -5.50 9.06 13.51
CA PHE A 121 -4.74 7.83 13.28
C PHE A 121 -5.59 6.71 12.64
N MET A 122 -6.86 6.56 13.04
CA MET A 122 -7.76 5.60 12.39
C MET A 122 -8.06 5.98 10.93
N ILE A 123 -8.25 7.27 10.65
CA ILE A 123 -8.45 7.79 9.29
C ILE A 123 -7.18 7.60 8.45
N ALA A 124 -6.00 7.88 9.00
CA ALA A 124 -4.73 7.68 8.32
C ALA A 124 -4.53 6.21 7.89
N ASP A 125 -4.79 5.25 8.77
CA ASP A 125 -4.75 3.82 8.45
C ASP A 125 -5.75 3.45 7.35
N ALA A 126 -6.99 3.94 7.44
CA ALA A 126 -8.01 3.71 6.43
C ALA A 126 -7.62 4.30 5.07
N LEU A 127 -7.10 5.54 5.05
CA LEU A 127 -6.60 6.19 3.85
C LEU A 127 -5.42 5.42 3.24
N THR A 128 -4.51 4.91 4.06
CA THR A 128 -3.39 4.08 3.60
C THR A 128 -3.91 2.82 2.91
N ALA A 129 -4.83 2.10 3.53
CA ALA A 129 -5.43 0.90 2.97
C ALA A 129 -6.18 1.18 1.65
N LEU A 130 -6.94 2.28 1.59
CA LEU A 130 -7.64 2.70 0.39
C LEU A 130 -6.67 3.09 -0.73
N ALA A 131 -5.60 3.82 -0.41
CA ALA A 131 -4.59 4.21 -1.37
C ALA A 131 -3.89 2.97 -1.97
N LEU A 132 -3.51 1.99 -1.13
CA LEU A 132 -2.93 0.72 -1.58
C LEU A 132 -3.93 -0.09 -2.41
N TYR A 133 -5.20 -0.15 -1.99
CA TYR A 133 -6.25 -0.83 -2.75
C TYR A 133 -6.40 -0.26 -4.17
N PHE A 134 -6.51 1.07 -4.30
CA PHE A 134 -6.62 1.71 -5.60
C PHE A 134 -5.34 1.59 -6.42
N ALA A 135 -4.17 1.68 -5.78
CA ALA A 135 -2.88 1.51 -6.44
C ALA A 135 -2.79 0.15 -7.12
N ILE A 136 -3.12 -0.93 -6.40
CA ILE A 136 -3.07 -2.28 -6.94
C ILE A 136 -4.17 -2.54 -7.97
N GLN A 137 -5.35 -1.95 -7.79
CA GLN A 137 -6.39 -1.99 -8.81
C GLN A 137 -5.93 -1.37 -10.13
N ASP A 138 -5.37 -0.16 -10.09
CA ASP A 138 -4.93 0.54 -11.28
C ASP A 138 -3.71 -0.15 -11.91
N PHE A 139 -2.79 -0.66 -11.11
CA PHE A 139 -1.66 -1.47 -11.56
C PHE A 139 -2.13 -2.74 -12.28
N ASN A 140 -3.11 -3.47 -11.73
CA ASN A 140 -3.65 -4.67 -12.36
C ASN A 140 -4.31 -4.36 -13.71
N LYS A 141 -4.97 -3.20 -13.87
CA LYS A 141 -5.51 -2.77 -15.18
C LYS A 141 -4.40 -2.55 -16.21
N VAL A 142 -3.29 -1.93 -15.82
CA VAL A 142 -2.13 -1.69 -16.69
C VAL A 142 -1.49 -3.03 -17.11
N VAL A 143 -1.23 -3.91 -16.13
CA VAL A 143 -0.64 -5.24 -16.38
C VAL A 143 -1.53 -6.08 -17.27
N PHE A 144 -2.85 -6.09 -17.03
CA PHE A 144 -3.80 -6.86 -17.83
C PHE A 144 -3.81 -6.41 -19.30
N LYS A 145 -3.79 -5.10 -19.57
CA LYS A 145 -3.71 -4.57 -20.94
C LYS A 145 -2.42 -5.01 -21.63
N LYS A 146 -1.28 -4.93 -20.92
CA LYS A 146 0.03 -5.32 -21.45
C LYS A 146 0.09 -6.83 -21.73
N GLN A 147 -0.43 -7.66 -20.83
CA GLN A 147 -0.51 -9.11 -21.02
C GLN A 147 -1.38 -9.49 -22.21
N LYS A 148 -2.57 -8.88 -22.34
CA LYS A 148 -3.47 -9.12 -23.47
C LYS A 148 -2.79 -8.80 -24.80
N LEU A 149 -2.11 -7.66 -24.89
CA LEU A 149 -1.38 -7.26 -26.10
C LEU A 149 -0.28 -8.26 -26.46
N LEU A 150 0.53 -8.69 -25.48
CA LEU A 150 1.63 -9.63 -25.72
C LEU A 150 1.15 -11.02 -26.14
N LEU A 151 -0.01 -11.46 -25.62
CA LEU A 151 -0.67 -12.69 -26.04
C LEU A 151 -1.21 -12.59 -27.47
N GLU A 152 -1.81 -11.46 -27.85
CA GLU A 152 -2.29 -11.23 -29.23
C GLU A 152 -1.15 -11.17 -30.25
N LEU A 153 0.04 -10.75 -29.83
CA LEU A 153 1.24 -10.67 -30.67
C LEU A 153 2.04 -11.99 -30.73
N ASP A 154 1.60 -13.06 -30.07
CA ASP A 154 2.30 -14.35 -29.94
C ASP A 154 3.78 -14.20 -29.47
N GLN A 155 4.06 -13.13 -28.72
CA GLN A 155 5.40 -12.84 -28.17
C GLN A 155 5.63 -13.48 -26.80
N TYR A 156 4.66 -14.22 -26.28
CA TYR A 156 4.78 -14.87 -24.98
C TYR A 156 5.62 -16.14 -25.12
N ALA A 157 6.75 -16.20 -24.41
CA ALA A 157 7.54 -17.42 -24.36
C ALA A 157 6.70 -18.53 -23.67
N PRO A 158 6.71 -19.76 -24.23
CA PRO A 158 5.86 -20.86 -23.75
C PRO A 158 6.14 -21.23 -22.29
N ASP A 159 7.39 -21.07 -21.84
CA ASP A 159 7.84 -21.34 -20.47
C ASP A 159 7.28 -20.36 -19.42
N VAL A 160 6.65 -19.26 -19.87
CA VAL A 160 6.17 -18.16 -19.01
C VAL A 160 4.65 -18.18 -18.89
N ALA A 161 3.96 -19.10 -19.58
CA ALA A 161 2.50 -19.19 -19.60
C ALA A 161 1.90 -19.41 -18.19
N GLU A 162 2.60 -20.10 -17.29
CA GLU A 162 2.18 -20.32 -15.91
C GLU A 162 2.22 -19.04 -15.04
N LEU A 163 3.00 -18.02 -15.43
CA LEU A 163 3.08 -16.73 -14.74
C LEU A 163 1.99 -15.74 -15.17
N ILE A 164 1.14 -16.13 -16.14
CA ILE A 164 0.00 -15.32 -16.57
C ILE A 164 -1.06 -15.36 -15.46
N ARG A 165 -1.22 -14.22 -14.80
CA ARG A 165 -2.25 -14.05 -13.76
C ARG A 165 -3.64 -14.17 -14.35
N THR A 166 -4.49 -14.93 -13.67
CA THR A 166 -5.89 -15.07 -14.09
C THR A 166 -6.68 -13.79 -13.80
N PRO A 167 -7.72 -13.46 -14.60
CA PRO A 167 -8.55 -12.29 -14.38
C PRO A 167 -9.28 -12.33 -13.02
N MET A 168 -9.57 -13.53 -12.52
CA MET A 168 -10.15 -13.72 -11.19
C MET A 168 -9.16 -13.35 -10.08
N GLU A 169 -7.90 -13.80 -10.15
CA GLU A 169 -6.89 -13.46 -9.14
C GLU A 169 -6.64 -11.94 -9.09
N MET A 170 -6.50 -11.30 -10.26
CA MET A 170 -6.32 -9.84 -10.36
C MET A 170 -7.45 -9.05 -9.68
N ARG A 171 -8.65 -9.62 -9.61
CA ARG A 171 -9.80 -9.00 -8.95
C ARG A 171 -9.70 -9.05 -7.43
N TYR A 172 -9.22 -10.15 -6.84
CA TYR A 172 -9.17 -10.30 -5.38
C TYR A 172 -7.88 -9.78 -4.72
N ILE A 173 -6.77 -9.66 -5.47
CA ILE A 173 -5.49 -9.17 -4.94
C ILE A 173 -5.63 -7.80 -4.24
N PRO A 174 -6.28 -6.76 -4.81
CA PRO A 174 -6.44 -5.46 -4.14
C PRO A 174 -7.12 -5.58 -2.77
N LEU A 175 -8.17 -6.41 -2.68
CA LEU A 175 -8.90 -6.64 -1.44
C LEU A 175 -8.02 -7.34 -0.40
N LYS A 176 -7.23 -8.34 -0.82
CA LYS A 176 -6.27 -9.02 0.06
C LYS A 176 -5.24 -8.05 0.61
N VAL A 177 -4.71 -7.15 -0.23
CA VAL A 177 -3.73 -6.13 0.21
C VAL A 177 -4.33 -5.23 1.29
N ALA A 178 -5.54 -4.71 1.07
CA ALA A 178 -6.24 -3.88 2.06
C ALA A 178 -6.52 -4.65 3.36
N LEU A 179 -6.97 -5.91 3.26
CA LEU A 179 -7.22 -6.80 4.40
C LEU A 179 -5.96 -7.05 5.21
N PHE A 180 -4.87 -7.46 4.56
CA PHE A 180 -3.61 -7.74 5.22
C PHE A 180 -3.01 -6.49 5.85
N TYR A 181 -3.14 -5.32 5.22
CA TYR A 181 -2.70 -4.08 5.83
C TYR A 181 -3.53 -3.73 7.07
N LEU A 182 -4.86 -3.64 6.95
CA LEU A 182 -5.74 -3.15 8.02
C LEU A 182 -5.81 -4.09 9.23
N LEU A 183 -5.68 -5.40 9.02
CA LEU A 183 -5.70 -6.40 10.08
C LEU A 183 -4.30 -6.85 10.50
N ASN A 184 -3.23 -6.21 9.98
CA ASN A 184 -1.88 -6.48 10.46
C ASN A 184 -1.78 -6.08 11.94
N PRO A 185 -1.42 -6.99 12.86
CA PRO A 185 -1.32 -6.69 14.28
C PRO A 185 -0.40 -5.49 14.55
N TYR A 186 0.70 -5.36 13.81
CA TYR A 186 1.60 -4.23 13.95
C TYR A 186 0.92 -2.89 13.64
N THR A 187 0.17 -2.80 12.53
CA THR A 187 -0.55 -1.57 12.17
C THR A 187 -1.63 -1.21 13.19
N VAL A 188 -2.34 -2.22 13.70
CA VAL A 188 -3.36 -2.02 14.74
C VAL A 188 -2.71 -1.47 16.01
N LEU A 189 -1.60 -2.08 16.45
CA LEU A 189 -0.87 -1.64 17.63
C LEU A 189 -0.28 -0.23 17.46
N SER A 190 0.36 0.07 16.32
CA SER A 190 0.91 1.40 16.03
C SER A 190 -0.16 2.49 15.96
N CYS A 191 -1.35 2.17 15.44
CA CYS A 191 -2.50 3.07 15.45
C CYS A 191 -2.98 3.35 16.88
N VAL A 192 -3.18 2.29 17.69
CA VAL A 192 -3.61 2.40 19.09
C VAL A 192 -2.59 3.17 19.94
N ALA A 193 -1.30 3.01 19.65
CA ALA A 193 -0.22 3.77 20.27
C ALA A 193 -0.11 5.23 19.78
N LYS A 194 -0.96 5.66 18.84
CA LYS A 194 -0.94 6.99 18.22
C LYS A 194 0.44 7.32 17.60
N SER A 195 1.08 6.31 17.00
CA SER A 195 2.41 6.51 16.41
C SER A 195 2.33 7.29 15.10
N THR A 196 3.14 8.34 14.99
CA THR A 196 3.31 9.16 13.78
C THR A 196 3.76 8.36 12.55
N CYS A 197 4.25 7.12 12.74
CA CYS A 197 4.53 6.18 11.66
C CYS A 197 3.32 5.99 10.72
N ALA A 198 2.10 6.00 11.23
CA ALA A 198 0.88 5.87 10.41
C ALA A 198 0.74 7.01 9.38
N ILE A 199 1.15 8.23 9.74
CA ILE A 199 1.13 9.39 8.82
C ILE A 199 2.16 9.18 7.70
N ASN A 200 3.38 8.75 8.05
CA ASN A 200 4.41 8.46 7.06
C ASN A 200 3.98 7.34 6.09
N ASN A 201 3.38 6.26 6.62
CA ASN A 201 2.84 5.17 5.81
C ASN A 201 1.74 5.64 4.85
N THR A 202 0.90 6.57 5.30
CA THR A 202 -0.13 7.19 4.46
C THR A 202 0.49 7.96 3.30
N LEU A 203 1.49 8.80 3.56
CA LEU A 203 2.20 9.56 2.53
C LEU A 203 2.87 8.64 1.50
N ILE A 204 3.53 7.56 1.96
CA ILE A 204 4.15 6.56 1.08
C ILE A 204 3.10 5.85 0.21
N ALA A 205 1.95 5.48 0.77
CA ALA A 205 0.88 4.84 -0.01
C ALA A 205 0.29 5.78 -1.06
N PHE A 206 0.12 7.08 -0.75
CA PHE A 206 -0.28 8.08 -1.74
C PHE A 206 0.78 8.31 -2.82
N PHE A 207 2.07 8.29 -2.46
CA PHE A 207 3.16 8.30 -3.44
C PHE A 207 3.04 7.11 -4.41
N ILE A 208 2.84 5.89 -3.90
CA ILE A 208 2.68 4.69 -4.75
C ILE A 208 1.46 4.83 -5.67
N LEU A 209 0.31 5.25 -5.13
CA LEU A 209 -0.92 5.45 -5.90
C LEU A 209 -0.74 6.46 -7.03
N THR A 210 -0.18 7.64 -6.72
CA THR A 210 0.00 8.72 -7.71
C THR A 210 1.06 8.39 -8.75
N THR A 211 2.08 7.62 -8.38
CA THR A 211 3.09 7.06 -9.30
C THR A 211 2.44 6.09 -10.30
N ILE A 212 1.61 5.15 -9.83
CA ILE A 212 0.89 4.21 -10.70
C ILE A 212 -0.09 4.92 -11.63
N LYS A 213 -0.71 6.02 -11.17
CA LYS A 213 -1.57 6.88 -11.99
C LYS A 213 -0.81 7.75 -13.00
N GLY A 214 0.53 7.75 -12.98
CA GLY A 214 1.35 8.50 -13.92
C GLY A 214 1.49 9.99 -13.61
N SER A 215 1.08 10.46 -12.43
CA SER A 215 1.20 11.88 -12.06
C SER A 215 2.55 12.15 -11.40
N ALA A 216 3.53 12.57 -12.21
CA ALA A 216 4.89 12.88 -11.72
C ALA A 216 4.89 13.99 -10.64
N PHE A 217 4.10 15.04 -10.82
CA PHE A 217 4.02 16.15 -9.87
C PHE A 217 3.47 15.70 -8.50
N LEU A 218 2.33 15.01 -8.47
CA LEU A 218 1.74 14.54 -7.21
C LEU A 218 2.61 13.48 -6.54
N SER A 219 3.19 12.57 -7.32
CA SER A 219 4.16 11.59 -6.82
C SER A 219 5.34 12.29 -6.15
N ALA A 220 5.97 13.26 -6.82
CA ALA A 220 7.09 14.03 -6.25
C ALA A 220 6.68 14.78 -4.97
N MET A 221 5.48 15.35 -4.92
CA MET A 221 4.96 16.04 -3.73
C MET A 221 4.80 15.08 -2.54
N PHE A 222 4.16 13.93 -2.72
CA PHE A 222 3.98 12.94 -1.65
C PHE A 222 5.31 12.32 -1.22
N LEU A 223 6.23 12.08 -2.16
CA LEU A 223 7.57 11.63 -1.85
C LEU A 223 8.33 12.67 -1.02
N ALA A 224 8.28 13.94 -1.41
CA ALA A 224 8.92 15.03 -0.69
C ALA A 224 8.40 15.13 0.75
N LEU A 225 7.07 15.06 0.95
CA LEU A 225 6.46 15.07 2.29
C LEU A 225 6.87 13.84 3.11
N ALA A 226 6.90 12.65 2.50
CA ALA A 226 7.36 11.44 3.17
C ALA A 226 8.84 11.54 3.58
N THR A 227 9.71 12.07 2.69
CA THR A 227 11.14 12.27 2.96
C THR A 227 11.41 13.36 3.99
N TYR A 228 10.53 14.35 4.07
CA TYR A 228 10.58 15.37 5.11
C TYR A 228 10.26 14.75 6.47
N GLN A 229 9.24 13.89 6.52
CA GLN A 229 8.77 13.21 7.72
C GLN A 229 9.75 12.14 8.24
N SER A 230 10.37 11.39 7.35
CA SER A 230 11.39 10.40 7.65
C SER A 230 12.37 10.34 6.49
N LEU A 231 13.67 10.15 6.72
CA LEU A 231 14.64 10.14 5.62
C LEU A 231 14.49 8.91 4.70
N TYR A 232 14.02 7.78 5.23
CA TYR A 232 14.04 6.48 4.53
C TYR A 232 13.29 6.40 3.19
N PRO A 233 12.10 7.03 3.01
CA PRO A 233 11.37 7.04 1.74
C PRO A 233 12.15 7.61 0.55
N ILE A 234 13.29 8.29 0.77
CA ILE A 234 14.13 8.79 -0.33
C ILE A 234 14.61 7.67 -1.26
N THR A 235 14.72 6.45 -0.72
CA THR A 235 15.05 5.24 -1.47
C THR A 235 14.04 4.93 -2.58
N LEU A 236 12.81 5.43 -2.47
CA LEU A 236 11.75 5.27 -3.47
C LEU A 236 11.87 6.23 -4.66
N PHE A 237 12.78 7.21 -4.61
CA PHE A 237 12.99 8.15 -5.71
C PHE A 237 13.38 7.45 -7.01
N VAL A 238 14.39 6.58 -6.96
CA VAL A 238 14.90 5.86 -8.13
C VAL A 238 13.82 4.96 -8.76
N PRO A 239 13.16 4.03 -8.02
CA PRO A 239 12.14 3.19 -8.63
C PRO A 239 10.91 4.00 -9.10
N GLY A 240 10.53 5.06 -8.39
CA GLY A 240 9.43 5.94 -8.81
C GLY A 240 9.72 6.64 -10.13
N LEU A 241 10.92 7.20 -10.28
CA LEU A 241 11.36 7.84 -11.52
C LEU A 241 11.42 6.85 -12.69
N LEU A 242 12.01 5.67 -12.47
CA LEU A 242 12.09 4.64 -13.50
C LEU A 242 10.71 4.19 -13.99
N TYR A 243 9.75 4.04 -13.08
CA TYR A 243 8.38 3.67 -13.46
C TYR A 243 7.69 4.76 -14.29
N LEU A 244 7.89 6.04 -13.97
CA LEU A 244 7.28 7.17 -14.68
C LEU A 244 7.85 7.42 -16.07
N LEU A 245 9.05 6.89 -16.36
CA LEU A 245 9.72 7.02 -17.66
C LEU A 245 9.36 5.89 -18.66
N GLN A 246 8.65 4.85 -18.21
CA GLN A 246 8.22 3.71 -19.04
C GLN A 246 6.96 4.01 -19.84
#